data_AF-A0A5C3EQ13-F1
#
_entry.id   AF-A0A5C3EQ13-F1
#
_cell.length_a   1.000
_cell.length_b   1.000
_cell.length_c   1.000
_cell.angle_alpha   90.00
_cell.angle_beta   90.00
_cell.angle_gamma   90.00
#
_symmetry.space_group_name_H-M   'P 1'
#
loop_
_entity.id
_entity.type
_entity.pdbx_description
1 polymer ?
#
loop_
_entity_poly.entity_id
_entity_poly.type
_entity_poly.pdbx_seq_one_letter_code
_entity_poly.pdbx_strand_id
1 'polypeptide(L)'
;MMAPPTPGPPHKKRRYDQSNTPAHDDSFGIQSLPVATLPDDFSGEPIDGEQYLAVVRREAAAAPGVFFAAHNPYAEPSLSPPLAISQDIVSTEPDSLSQATKRDNDDLCMPSFEWRSTFILHFKNARESLSNPPTHPVKLTKDDLPKLSNTNAWYAWIHGRPPPPTSPAEVEKQAGKGYEWRTREPSGPLLLRLNTEQILALLEAFPYWIAHRVAIPDGQSKKEDRREGEVLQPLHARWLFALLLRLDGRLVSEEISVLRTLARACVAAITLSRIRRKALGSRKKEDAGRAAEEEGESEEQRMRRDEAGAWMVVAIVAGVWGQLDLWEDARVDMRRVT
;
A
#
# COMPACT_ATOMS: atom_id res chain seq x y z
N MET A 1 60.44 11.04 28.70
CA MET A 1 60.78 9.69 29.20
C MET A 1 59.47 8.99 29.52
N MET A 2 58.98 8.13 28.61
CA MET A 2 57.72 7.39 28.76
C MET A 2 58.03 5.92 29.02
N ALA A 3 57.42 5.36 30.06
CA ALA A 3 57.58 3.98 30.47
C ALA A 3 56.82 3.01 29.54
N PRO A 4 57.31 1.78 29.31
CA PRO A 4 56.63 0.78 28.51
C PRO A 4 55.53 0.03 29.29
N PRO A 5 54.48 -0.49 28.62
CA PRO A 5 53.38 -1.18 29.26
C PRO A 5 53.70 -2.65 29.55
N THR A 6 53.31 -3.12 30.73
CA THR A 6 53.40 -4.51 31.19
C THR A 6 52.30 -5.41 30.60
N PRO A 7 52.60 -6.65 30.18
CA PRO A 7 51.59 -7.61 29.71
C PRO A 7 50.86 -8.29 30.89
N GLY A 8 49.53 -8.33 30.82
CA GLY A 8 48.66 -9.00 31.78
C GLY A 8 48.63 -10.54 31.63
N PRO A 9 48.03 -11.27 32.61
CA PRO A 9 48.14 -12.72 32.71
C PRO A 9 47.21 -13.46 31.72
N PRO A 10 47.55 -14.70 31.32
CA PRO A 10 46.79 -15.46 30.33
C PRO A 10 45.46 -15.99 30.90
N HIS A 11 44.37 -15.71 30.18
CA HIS A 11 43.06 -16.31 30.43
C HIS A 11 43.09 -17.82 30.21
N LYS A 12 42.78 -18.59 31.26
CA LYS A 12 42.52 -20.04 31.17
C LYS A 12 41.29 -20.29 30.28
N LYS A 13 41.51 -20.87 29.09
CA LYS A 13 40.44 -21.42 28.25
C LYS A 13 39.78 -22.59 29.00
N ARG A 14 38.50 -22.42 29.34
CA ARG A 14 37.62 -23.47 29.85
C ARG A 14 37.41 -24.47 28.70
N ARG A 15 37.93 -25.68 28.85
CA ARG A 15 37.76 -26.80 27.93
C ARG A 15 36.30 -27.22 27.99
N TYR A 16 35.55 -26.96 26.91
CA TYR A 16 34.19 -27.46 26.73
C TYR A 16 34.32 -28.91 26.25
N ASP A 17 33.77 -29.85 27.02
CA ASP A 17 33.69 -31.24 26.62
C ASP A 17 32.77 -31.37 25.41
N GLN A 18 33.31 -31.95 24.35
CA GLN A 18 32.65 -32.13 23.07
C GLN A 18 31.95 -33.50 23.12
N SER A 19 30.78 -33.56 23.76
CA SER A 19 29.89 -34.70 23.59
C SER A 19 29.10 -34.53 22.29
N ASN A 20 29.14 -35.59 21.50
CA ASN A 20 28.64 -35.73 20.16
C ASN A 20 27.10 -35.70 20.14
N THR A 21 26.47 -34.53 19.96
CA THR A 21 25.04 -34.42 19.68
C THR A 21 24.81 -34.25 18.18
N PRO A 22 24.09 -35.17 17.51
CA PRO A 22 23.73 -35.01 16.12
C PRO A 22 22.76 -33.83 15.97
N ALA A 23 22.99 -33.05 14.91
CA ALA A 23 22.26 -31.89 14.39
C ALA A 23 20.92 -31.55 15.07
N HIS A 24 20.95 -30.42 15.77
CA HIS A 24 19.83 -29.77 16.43
C HIS A 24 18.88 -29.19 15.36
N ASP A 25 17.78 -29.90 15.14
CA ASP A 25 16.51 -29.34 14.64
C ASP A 25 16.12 -28.12 15.49
N ASP A 26 15.40 -27.15 14.94
CA ASP A 26 14.78 -26.04 15.70
C ASP A 26 13.65 -26.58 16.60
N SER A 27 14.06 -27.36 17.60
CA SER A 27 13.27 -28.37 18.28
C SER A 27 12.39 -27.73 19.34
N PHE A 28 11.14 -27.46 18.98
CA PHE A 28 10.06 -27.29 19.94
C PHE A 28 10.03 -28.51 20.87
N GLY A 29 10.61 -28.40 22.06
CA GLY A 29 10.68 -29.48 23.05
C GLY A 29 12.06 -29.82 23.62
N ILE A 30 12.96 -28.83 23.83
CA ILE A 30 14.27 -29.09 24.45
C ILE A 30 14.09 -29.71 25.85
N GLN A 31 14.75 -30.85 26.07
CA GLN A 31 14.75 -31.58 27.34
C GLN A 31 15.25 -30.69 28.48
N SER A 32 14.35 -30.32 29.39
CA SER A 32 14.68 -29.44 30.54
C SER A 32 15.05 -30.21 31.81
N LEU A 33 14.74 -31.51 31.88
CA LEU A 33 14.99 -32.37 33.05
C LEU A 33 15.86 -33.58 32.68
N PRO A 34 16.78 -34.01 33.57
CA PRO A 34 17.53 -35.24 33.35
C PRO A 34 16.58 -36.44 33.28
N VAL A 35 16.92 -37.40 32.42
CA VAL A 35 16.14 -38.61 32.21
C VAL A 35 17.10 -39.80 32.29
N ALA A 36 16.74 -40.79 33.10
CA ALA A 36 17.55 -41.98 33.29
C ALA A 36 17.49 -42.88 32.05
N THR A 37 18.56 -43.62 31.77
CA THR A 37 18.56 -44.70 30.77
C THR A 37 18.13 -45.99 31.44
N LEU A 38 16.89 -46.42 31.21
CA LEU A 38 16.35 -47.68 31.74
C LEU A 38 16.58 -48.84 30.75
N PRO A 39 16.76 -50.08 31.24
CA PRO A 39 16.74 -51.27 30.40
C PRO A 39 15.43 -51.45 29.63
N ASP A 40 15.48 -52.05 28.44
CA ASP A 40 14.29 -52.26 27.59
C ASP A 40 13.22 -53.15 28.27
N ASP A 41 13.66 -54.07 29.13
CA ASP A 41 12.84 -55.01 29.91
C ASP A 41 12.39 -54.48 31.27
N PHE A 42 12.63 -53.18 31.57
CA PHE A 42 12.23 -52.58 32.83
C PHE A 42 10.69 -52.59 33.01
N SER A 43 10.24 -53.35 34.01
CA SER A 43 8.84 -53.55 34.39
C SER A 43 8.53 -53.21 35.86
N GLY A 44 9.51 -52.64 36.58
CA GLY A 44 9.38 -52.25 37.98
C GLY A 44 8.73 -50.87 38.19
N GLU A 45 8.44 -50.54 39.45
CA GLU A 45 7.99 -49.19 39.84
C GLU A 45 9.17 -48.21 39.82
N PRO A 46 9.05 -47.03 39.18
CA PRO A 46 10.11 -46.03 39.18
C PRO A 46 10.37 -45.52 40.60
N ILE A 47 11.62 -45.58 41.05
CA ILE A 47 12.03 -45.18 42.41
C ILE A 47 12.41 -43.70 42.53
N ASP A 48 12.65 -43.03 41.41
CA ASP A 48 13.06 -41.63 41.35
C ASP A 48 12.39 -40.88 40.17
N GLY A 49 12.59 -39.56 40.13
CA GLY A 49 12.01 -38.70 39.09
C GLY A 49 12.62 -38.92 37.70
N GLU A 50 13.89 -39.31 37.59
CA GLU A 50 14.57 -39.51 36.31
C GLU A 50 14.09 -40.79 35.62
N GLN A 51 13.90 -41.86 36.38
CA GLN A 51 13.31 -43.13 35.94
C GLN A 51 11.84 -42.96 35.61
N TYR A 52 11.09 -42.17 36.40
CA TYR A 52 9.71 -41.84 36.06
C TYR A 52 9.61 -41.16 34.69
N LEU A 53 10.43 -40.15 34.43
CA LEU A 53 10.46 -39.48 33.13
C LEU A 53 10.88 -40.41 31.98
N ALA A 54 11.76 -41.38 32.24
CA ALA A 54 12.16 -42.39 31.25
C ALA A 54 10.99 -43.31 30.88
N VAL A 55 10.21 -43.76 31.88
CA VAL A 55 8.99 -44.55 31.67
C VAL A 55 7.95 -43.73 30.90
N VAL A 56 7.71 -42.48 31.29
CA VAL A 56 6.77 -41.57 30.60
C VAL A 56 7.17 -41.32 29.15
N ARG A 57 8.47 -41.17 28.86
CA ARG A 57 8.95 -41.02 27.47
C ARG A 57 8.74 -42.28 26.65
N ARG A 58 8.96 -43.46 27.23
CA ARG A 58 8.69 -44.74 26.58
C ARG A 58 7.20 -44.89 26.27
N GLU A 59 6.33 -44.50 27.20
CA GLU A 59 4.88 -44.49 27.00
C GLU A 59 4.45 -43.47 25.92
N ALA A 60 4.96 -42.25 25.99
CA ALA A 60 4.67 -41.20 25.00
C ALA A 60 5.18 -41.57 23.59
N ALA A 61 6.30 -42.27 23.47
CA ALA A 61 6.82 -42.77 22.19
C ALA A 61 5.96 -43.92 21.62
N ALA A 62 5.28 -44.68 22.48
CA ALA A 62 4.30 -45.69 22.06
C ALA A 62 2.95 -45.06 21.68
N ALA A 63 2.67 -43.84 22.14
CA ALA A 63 1.47 -43.10 21.78
C ALA A 63 1.60 -42.45 20.38
N PRO A 64 0.51 -42.36 19.61
CA PRO A 64 0.46 -41.58 18.37
C PRO A 64 0.82 -40.10 18.59
N GLY A 65 1.73 -39.57 17.79
CA GLY A 65 2.16 -38.16 17.90
C GLY A 65 1.08 -37.13 17.55
N VAL A 66 0.07 -37.53 16.77
CA VAL A 66 -1.10 -36.70 16.45
C VAL A 66 -2.34 -37.58 16.54
N PHE A 67 -3.32 -37.13 17.32
CA PHE A 67 -4.64 -37.75 17.40
C PHE A 67 -5.68 -36.85 16.73
N PHE A 68 -6.52 -37.46 15.89
CA PHE A 68 -7.71 -36.81 15.34
C PHE A 68 -8.94 -37.37 16.04
N ALA A 69 -9.66 -36.53 16.78
CA ALA A 69 -10.93 -36.91 17.37
C ALA A 69 -12.03 -36.91 16.29
N ALA A 70 -12.73 -38.03 16.11
CA ALA A 70 -13.80 -38.15 15.12
C ALA A 70 -15.00 -37.23 15.39
N HIS A 71 -15.18 -36.80 16.65
CA HIS A 71 -16.27 -35.92 17.05
C HIS A 71 -15.79 -34.97 18.14
N ASN A 72 -15.97 -33.66 17.92
CA ASN A 72 -15.74 -32.63 18.93
C ASN A 72 -17.10 -32.18 19.49
N PRO A 73 -17.45 -32.52 20.74
CA PRO A 73 -18.73 -32.15 21.35
C PRO A 73 -18.88 -30.64 21.62
N TYR A 74 -17.79 -29.87 21.51
CA TYR A 74 -17.77 -28.41 21.62
C TYR A 74 -17.57 -27.72 20.28
N ALA A 75 -17.53 -28.46 19.17
CA ALA A 75 -17.71 -27.83 17.88
C ALA A 75 -19.13 -27.27 17.87
N GLU A 76 -19.27 -25.96 18.07
CA GLU A 76 -20.54 -25.31 17.82
C GLU A 76 -21.00 -25.74 16.42
N PRO A 77 -22.28 -26.11 16.24
CA PRO A 77 -22.80 -26.41 14.92
C PRO A 77 -22.55 -25.16 14.09
N SER A 78 -21.53 -25.21 13.24
CA SER A 78 -21.19 -24.14 12.34
C SER A 78 -22.48 -23.81 11.61
N LEU A 79 -23.05 -22.63 11.86
CA LEU A 79 -24.04 -22.05 10.97
C LEU A 79 -23.43 -22.15 9.60
N SER A 80 -24.01 -23.05 8.80
CA SER A 80 -23.50 -23.44 7.51
C SER A 80 -23.12 -22.17 6.73
N PRO A 81 -21.88 -21.99 6.27
CA PRO A 81 -21.67 -21.07 5.17
C PRO A 81 -22.58 -21.55 4.03
N PRO A 82 -23.26 -20.64 3.30
CA PRO A 82 -24.26 -21.03 2.32
C PRO A 82 -23.59 -21.93 1.27
N LEU A 83 -24.12 -23.16 1.18
CA LEU A 83 -24.01 -24.10 0.06
C LEU A 83 -22.65 -24.12 -0.65
N ALA A 84 -21.83 -25.08 -0.26
CA ALA A 84 -20.87 -25.67 -1.18
C ALA A 84 -21.65 -26.16 -2.42
N ILE A 85 -21.33 -25.52 -3.54
CA ILE A 85 -21.71 -25.90 -4.90
C ILE A 85 -21.33 -27.37 -5.10
N SER A 86 -22.31 -28.19 -5.47
CA SER A 86 -22.11 -29.57 -5.90
C SER A 86 -21.02 -29.64 -6.96
N GLN A 87 -19.98 -30.41 -6.69
CA GLN A 87 -19.05 -30.90 -7.70
C GLN A 87 -19.75 -32.00 -8.51
N ASP A 88 -20.66 -31.59 -9.40
CA ASP A 88 -20.98 -32.39 -10.58
C ASP A 88 -20.14 -31.84 -11.74
N ILE A 89 -19.11 -32.61 -12.05
CA ILE A 89 -18.23 -32.46 -13.20
C ILE A 89 -19.06 -32.82 -14.44
N VAL A 90 -19.78 -31.85 -14.99
CA VAL A 90 -20.22 -31.84 -16.39
C VAL A 90 -19.87 -30.49 -16.99
N SER A 91 -18.80 -30.51 -17.77
CA SER A 91 -18.40 -29.56 -18.82
C SER A 91 -19.39 -28.43 -19.08
N THR A 92 -19.24 -27.32 -18.36
CA THR A 92 -19.93 -26.07 -18.69
C THR A 92 -18.94 -24.91 -18.57
N GLU A 93 -18.44 -24.50 -19.74
CA GLU A 93 -17.79 -23.25 -20.14
C GLU A 93 -17.50 -22.18 -19.06
N PRO A 94 -16.25 -21.67 -18.93
CA PRO A 94 -15.82 -20.68 -17.93
C PRO A 94 -16.33 -19.22 -18.11
N ASP A 95 -17.35 -18.98 -18.95
CA ASP A 95 -17.66 -17.63 -19.43
C ASP A 95 -18.66 -16.82 -18.58
N SER A 96 -19.33 -17.44 -17.60
CA SER A 96 -20.49 -16.81 -16.93
C SER A 96 -20.16 -15.90 -15.71
N LEU A 97 -19.09 -16.15 -14.96
CA LEU A 97 -18.70 -15.30 -13.82
C LEU A 97 -18.02 -13.98 -14.26
N SER A 98 -17.37 -14.01 -15.42
CA SER A 98 -16.72 -12.87 -16.05
C SER A 98 -17.72 -11.81 -16.54
N GLN A 99 -18.95 -12.20 -16.87
CA GLN A 99 -19.98 -11.28 -17.37
C GLN A 99 -20.68 -10.48 -16.25
N ALA A 100 -20.95 -11.10 -15.09
CA ALA A 100 -21.60 -10.42 -13.98
C ALA A 100 -20.71 -9.29 -13.39
N THR A 101 -19.41 -9.55 -13.25
CA THR A 101 -18.44 -8.55 -12.79
C THR A 101 -18.15 -7.46 -13.84
N LYS A 102 -18.35 -7.73 -15.13
CA LYS A 102 -18.26 -6.71 -16.19
C LYS A 102 -19.42 -5.71 -16.09
N ARG A 103 -20.66 -6.18 -15.93
CA ARG A 103 -21.85 -5.29 -15.82
C ARG A 103 -21.77 -4.36 -14.60
N ASP A 104 -21.41 -4.91 -13.44
CA ASP A 104 -21.25 -4.13 -12.21
C ASP A 104 -20.18 -3.02 -12.32
N ASN A 105 -19.08 -3.26 -13.06
CA ASN A 105 -18.01 -2.27 -13.19
C ASN A 105 -18.33 -1.16 -14.19
N ASP A 106 -19.06 -1.47 -15.25
CA ASP A 106 -19.52 -0.46 -16.22
C ASP A 106 -20.51 0.51 -15.56
N ASP A 107 -21.44 0.01 -14.74
CA ASP A 107 -22.39 0.85 -14.00
C ASP A 107 -21.70 1.74 -12.94
N LEU A 108 -20.58 1.28 -12.38
CA LEU A 108 -19.80 2.05 -11.41
C LEU A 108 -18.77 2.97 -12.06
N CYS A 109 -18.65 3.00 -13.40
CA CYS A 109 -17.64 3.77 -14.11
C CYS A 109 -16.22 3.56 -13.52
N MET A 110 -15.91 2.33 -13.13
CA MET A 110 -14.60 1.95 -12.60
C MET A 110 -13.67 1.53 -13.75
N PRO A 111 -12.34 1.65 -13.61
CA PRO A 111 -11.43 1.19 -14.65
C PRO A 111 -11.57 -0.31 -14.91
N SER A 112 -11.67 -0.69 -16.18
CA SER A 112 -11.81 -2.09 -16.57
C SER A 112 -10.60 -2.93 -16.14
N PHE A 113 -10.79 -4.25 -16.01
CA PHE A 113 -9.68 -5.14 -15.67
C PHE A 113 -8.54 -5.08 -16.71
N GLU A 114 -8.87 -4.98 -18.00
CA GLU A 114 -7.91 -4.88 -19.09
C GLU A 114 -7.08 -3.60 -19.01
N TRP A 115 -7.74 -2.45 -18.73
CA TRP A 115 -7.05 -1.18 -18.52
C TRP A 115 -6.11 -1.29 -17.32
N ARG A 116 -6.58 -1.82 -16.18
CA ARG A 116 -5.78 -1.97 -14.96
C ARG A 116 -4.54 -2.84 -15.23
N SER A 117 -4.73 -3.98 -15.88
CA SER A 117 -3.64 -4.93 -16.17
C SER A 117 -2.61 -4.33 -17.11
N THR A 118 -3.06 -3.72 -18.21
CA THR A 118 -2.20 -3.06 -19.21
C THR A 118 -1.44 -1.90 -18.60
N PHE A 119 -2.13 -1.04 -17.84
CA PHE A 119 -1.52 0.10 -17.17
C PHE A 119 -0.44 -0.35 -16.17
N ILE A 120 -0.70 -1.37 -15.35
CA ILE A 120 0.27 -1.87 -14.38
C ILE A 120 1.47 -2.51 -15.05
N LEU A 121 1.27 -3.22 -16.16
CA LEU A 121 2.37 -3.73 -16.98
C LEU A 121 3.26 -2.58 -17.48
N HIS A 122 2.68 -1.55 -18.08
CA HIS A 122 3.45 -0.39 -18.54
C HIS A 122 4.16 0.34 -17.40
N PHE A 123 3.51 0.47 -16.25
CA PHE A 123 4.11 1.08 -15.08
C PHE A 123 5.31 0.29 -14.56
N LYS A 124 5.21 -1.03 -14.47
CA LYS A 124 6.34 -1.91 -14.09
C LYS A 124 7.50 -1.79 -15.08
N ASN A 125 7.21 -1.79 -16.38
CA ASN A 125 8.23 -1.60 -17.42
C ASN A 125 8.89 -0.22 -17.32
N ALA A 126 8.12 0.83 -16.99
CA ALA A 126 8.68 2.16 -16.78
C ALA A 126 9.59 2.22 -15.54
N ARG A 127 9.24 1.51 -14.46
CA ARG A 127 10.11 1.38 -13.26
C ARG A 127 11.41 0.66 -13.59
N GLU A 128 11.34 -0.42 -14.35
CA GLU A 128 12.53 -1.16 -14.81
C GLU A 128 13.40 -0.31 -15.77
N SER A 129 12.78 0.47 -16.64
CA SER A 129 13.52 1.39 -17.51
C SER A 129 14.31 2.43 -16.68
N LEU A 130 13.72 2.95 -15.61
CA LEU A 130 14.36 3.93 -14.72
C LEU A 130 15.37 3.36 -13.72
N SER A 131 15.35 2.05 -13.46
CA SER A 131 16.39 1.42 -12.63
C SER A 131 17.71 1.28 -13.38
N ASN A 132 17.69 1.40 -14.71
CA ASN A 132 18.93 1.44 -15.50
C ASN A 132 19.71 2.72 -15.21
N PRO A 133 21.04 2.63 -15.00
CA PRO A 133 21.86 3.80 -14.78
C PRO A 133 21.79 4.74 -16.00
N PRO A 134 21.72 6.07 -15.79
CA PRO A 134 21.66 7.01 -16.89
C PRO A 134 22.94 6.91 -17.73
N THR A 135 22.78 6.90 -19.06
CA THR A 135 23.89 6.82 -20.02
C THR A 135 24.80 8.05 -19.99
N HIS A 136 24.28 9.19 -19.53
CA HIS A 136 25.01 10.44 -19.40
C HIS A 136 24.99 10.95 -17.95
N PRO A 137 26.08 11.58 -17.49
CA PRO A 137 26.14 12.15 -16.15
C PRO A 137 25.08 13.25 -16.01
N VAL A 138 24.17 13.06 -15.06
CA VAL A 138 23.11 14.02 -14.76
C VAL A 138 23.69 15.18 -13.97
N LYS A 139 23.57 16.41 -14.51
CA LYS A 139 23.93 17.63 -13.78
C LYS A 139 22.88 17.91 -12.71
N LEU A 140 23.22 17.60 -11.47
CA LEU A 140 22.38 17.87 -10.31
C LEU A 140 22.55 19.34 -9.92
N THR A 141 21.49 20.15 -10.06
CA THR A 141 21.47 21.50 -9.51
C THR A 141 21.51 21.43 -7.98
N LYS A 142 22.21 22.35 -7.32
CA LYS A 142 22.13 22.50 -5.86
C LYS A 142 20.88 23.33 -5.54
N ASP A 143 19.72 22.69 -5.49
CA ASP A 143 18.54 23.29 -4.86
C ASP A 143 18.46 22.83 -3.40
N ASP A 144 18.15 23.74 -2.49
CA ASP A 144 17.91 23.36 -1.10
C ASP A 144 16.57 22.60 -1.02
N LEU A 145 16.64 21.30 -0.71
CA LEU A 145 15.45 20.48 -0.48
C LEU A 145 14.85 20.84 0.89
N PRO A 146 13.51 20.97 1.00
CA PRO A 146 12.87 21.19 2.29
C PRO A 146 13.14 20.06 3.29
N LYS A 147 13.05 20.39 4.59
CA LYS A 147 13.12 19.39 5.67
C LYS A 147 11.91 18.46 5.60
N LEU A 148 12.11 17.18 5.94
CA LEU A 148 11.07 16.13 5.95
C LEU A 148 9.81 16.55 6.71
N SER A 149 9.97 17.13 7.90
CA SER A 149 8.86 17.52 8.77
C SER A 149 8.10 18.77 8.31
N ASN A 150 8.58 19.49 7.29
CA ASN A 150 8.00 20.75 6.87
C ASN A 150 7.15 20.59 5.61
N THR A 151 5.93 20.06 5.79
CA THR A 151 4.95 19.86 4.73
C THR A 151 4.62 21.14 3.97
N ASN A 152 4.57 22.28 4.67
CA ASN A 152 4.28 23.58 4.05
C ASN A 152 5.41 24.05 3.13
N ALA A 153 6.67 23.79 3.51
CA ALA A 153 7.82 24.09 2.66
C ALA A 153 7.87 23.16 1.44
N TRP A 154 7.49 21.88 1.57
CA TRP A 154 7.32 20.99 0.43
C TRP A 154 6.22 21.45 -0.53
N TYR A 155 5.06 21.87 0.01
CA TYR A 155 4.01 22.45 -0.81
C TYR A 155 4.51 23.69 -1.55
N ALA A 156 5.20 24.61 -0.86
CA ALA A 156 5.78 25.80 -1.48
C ALA A 156 6.87 25.49 -2.49
N TRP A 157 7.64 24.43 -2.27
CA TRP A 157 8.66 23.99 -3.21
C TRP A 157 8.05 23.46 -4.50
N ILE A 158 6.96 22.67 -4.44
CA ILE A 158 6.27 22.15 -5.63
C ILE A 158 5.48 23.25 -6.34
N HIS A 159 4.74 24.07 -5.61
CA HIS A 159 3.76 25.00 -6.18
C HIS A 159 4.30 26.43 -6.35
N GLY A 160 5.46 26.75 -5.79
CA GLY A 160 6.02 28.11 -5.75
C GLY A 160 5.36 29.05 -4.73
N ARG A 161 4.36 28.59 -3.98
CA ARG A 161 3.59 29.38 -3.00
C ARG A 161 3.22 28.57 -1.77
N PRO A 162 3.04 29.17 -0.58
CA PRO A 162 2.58 28.43 0.60
C PRO A 162 1.21 27.79 0.37
N PRO A 163 0.86 26.74 1.13
CA PRO A 163 -0.48 26.17 1.07
C PRO A 163 -1.52 27.21 1.47
N PRO A 164 -2.78 27.04 1.02
CA PRO A 164 -3.86 27.94 1.41
C PRO A 164 -3.90 28.07 2.92
N PRO A 165 -4.18 29.29 3.41
CA PRO A 165 -4.27 29.53 4.82
C PRO A 165 -5.46 28.74 5.40
N THR A 166 -5.21 28.01 6.46
CA THR A 166 -6.25 27.28 7.22
C THR A 166 -6.86 28.13 8.32
N SER A 167 -6.18 29.22 8.69
CA SER A 167 -6.60 30.13 9.74
C SER A 167 -6.58 31.59 9.26
N PRO A 168 -7.43 32.47 9.81
CA PRO A 168 -7.46 33.89 9.44
C PRO A 168 -6.12 34.60 9.68
N ALA A 169 -5.37 34.21 10.70
CA ALA A 169 -4.02 34.75 10.96
C ALA A 169 -3.01 34.39 9.85
N GLU A 170 -3.17 33.24 9.19
CA GLU A 170 -2.35 32.88 8.04
C GLU A 170 -2.76 33.65 6.79
N VAL A 171 -4.05 33.96 6.62
CA VAL A 171 -4.56 34.78 5.50
C VAL A 171 -3.86 36.13 5.49
N GLU A 172 -3.81 36.81 6.63
CA GLU A 172 -3.20 38.15 6.75
C GLU A 172 -1.68 38.10 6.47
N LYS A 173 -1.00 37.07 6.97
CA LYS A 173 0.44 36.86 6.71
C LYS A 173 0.75 36.58 5.23
N GLN A 174 -0.16 35.91 4.52
CA GLN A 174 0.02 35.58 3.12
C GLN A 174 -0.40 36.73 2.18
N ALA A 175 -1.40 37.53 2.56
CA ALA A 175 -1.92 38.64 1.74
C ALA A 175 -0.86 39.72 1.44
N GLY A 176 0.09 39.93 2.35
CA GLY A 176 1.17 40.91 2.17
C GLY A 176 2.33 40.44 1.28
N LYS A 177 2.33 39.18 0.81
CA LYS A 177 3.43 38.61 0.03
C LYS A 177 2.94 38.32 -1.39
N GLY A 178 3.47 39.06 -2.37
CA GLY A 178 3.22 38.86 -3.79
C GLY A 178 3.86 37.57 -4.31
N TYR A 179 3.28 36.41 -3.94
CA TYR A 179 3.77 35.11 -4.39
C TYR A 179 3.56 34.94 -5.89
N GLU A 180 4.66 34.72 -6.62
CA GLU A 180 4.63 34.35 -8.03
C GLU A 180 4.50 32.83 -8.17
N TRP A 181 3.68 32.40 -9.13
CA TRP A 181 3.55 30.99 -9.48
C TRP A 181 4.83 30.46 -10.12
N ARG A 182 5.53 29.60 -9.38
CA ARG A 182 6.73 28.88 -9.86
C ARG A 182 6.56 27.38 -9.67
N THR A 183 5.59 26.85 -10.41
CA THR A 183 5.27 25.42 -10.40
C THR A 183 6.48 24.61 -10.85
N ARG A 184 6.90 23.65 -10.04
CA ARG A 184 7.97 22.71 -10.36
C ARG A 184 7.39 21.43 -10.93
N GLU A 185 8.00 20.95 -11.99
CA GLU A 185 7.63 19.69 -12.64
C GLU A 185 8.50 18.53 -12.12
N PRO A 186 7.94 17.32 -11.96
CA PRO A 186 8.72 16.16 -11.60
C PRO A 186 9.61 15.78 -12.79
N SER A 187 10.91 15.97 -12.65
CA SER A 187 11.91 15.63 -13.67
C SER A 187 12.84 14.52 -13.19
N GLY A 188 13.40 13.74 -14.12
CA GLY A 188 14.35 12.67 -13.78
C GLY A 188 15.49 13.11 -12.85
N PRO A 189 16.23 14.20 -13.16
CA PRO A 189 17.28 14.73 -12.29
C PRO A 189 16.79 15.11 -10.89
N LEU A 190 15.56 15.59 -10.78
CA LEU A 190 14.95 15.95 -9.51
C LEU A 190 14.58 14.70 -8.71
N LEU A 191 13.98 13.69 -9.34
CA LEU A 191 13.57 12.46 -8.67
C LEU A 191 14.78 11.64 -8.19
N LEU A 192 15.91 11.71 -8.90
CA LEU A 192 17.16 11.08 -8.49
C LEU A 192 17.74 11.68 -7.19
N ARG A 193 17.31 12.88 -6.81
CA ARG A 193 17.76 13.57 -5.58
C ARG A 193 16.92 13.23 -4.36
N LEU A 194 15.70 12.74 -4.58
CA LEU A 194 14.80 12.39 -3.50
C LEU A 194 15.18 11.01 -2.97
N ASN A 195 15.40 10.93 -1.65
CA ASN A 195 15.52 9.64 -0.99
C ASN A 195 14.13 9.05 -0.68
N THR A 196 14.08 7.78 -0.28
CA THR A 196 12.81 7.07 0.01
C THR A 196 12.00 7.79 1.10
N GLU A 197 12.64 8.25 2.17
CA GLU A 197 11.98 8.99 3.26
C GLU A 197 11.32 10.29 2.78
N GLN A 198 11.98 11.05 1.89
CA GLN A 198 11.44 12.28 1.31
C GLN A 198 10.27 11.99 0.37
N ILE A 199 10.36 10.91 -0.42
CA ILE A 199 9.26 10.47 -1.26
C ILE A 199 8.06 10.12 -0.38
N LEU A 200 8.24 9.36 0.68
CA LEU A 200 7.16 8.99 1.60
C LEU A 200 6.56 10.20 2.32
N ALA A 201 7.39 11.12 2.82
CA ALA A 201 6.91 12.35 3.44
C ALA A 201 6.08 13.22 2.48
N LEU A 202 6.46 13.24 1.19
CA LEU A 202 5.65 13.88 0.15
C LEU A 202 4.32 13.13 -0.07
N LEU A 203 4.35 11.79 -0.21
CA LEU A 203 3.16 10.97 -0.40
C LEU A 203 2.18 11.07 0.78
N GLU A 204 2.69 11.21 2.01
CA GLU A 204 1.90 11.43 3.23
C GLU A 204 1.20 12.80 3.23
N ALA A 205 1.79 13.81 2.60
CA ALA A 205 1.21 15.15 2.51
C ALA A 205 0.08 15.27 1.47
N PHE A 206 0.13 14.48 0.40
CA PHE A 206 -0.84 14.57 -0.70
C PHE A 206 -2.31 14.38 -0.29
N PRO A 207 -2.70 13.44 0.58
CA PRO A 207 -4.08 13.33 1.07
C PRO A 207 -4.66 14.67 1.54
N TYR A 208 -3.88 15.42 2.31
CA TYR A 208 -4.26 16.74 2.79
C TYR A 208 -4.38 17.75 1.63
N TRP A 209 -3.44 17.75 0.68
CA TRP A 209 -3.49 18.66 -0.49
C TRP A 209 -4.65 18.36 -1.43
N ILE A 210 -4.99 17.08 -1.64
CA ILE A 210 -6.13 16.63 -2.45
C ILE A 210 -7.43 17.14 -1.83
N ALA A 211 -7.56 17.08 -0.51
CA ALA A 211 -8.75 17.55 0.20
C ALA A 211 -8.99 19.07 0.02
N HIS A 212 -7.93 19.87 -0.08
CA HIS A 212 -8.03 21.34 -0.11
C HIS A 212 -8.37 21.94 -1.48
N ARG A 213 -8.45 21.15 -2.56
CA ARG A 213 -8.89 21.53 -3.94
C ARG A 213 -8.56 22.97 -4.36
N VAL A 214 -7.33 23.39 -4.13
CA VAL A 214 -6.88 24.75 -4.41
C VAL A 214 -6.69 24.88 -5.89
N ALA A 215 -7.36 25.78 -6.60
CA ALA A 215 -7.08 25.95 -8.03
C ALA A 215 -5.61 26.37 -8.24
N ILE A 216 -4.86 25.53 -8.96
CA ILE A 216 -3.45 25.76 -9.31
C ILE A 216 -3.38 26.02 -10.81
N PRO A 217 -3.00 27.25 -11.22
CA PRO A 217 -2.43 27.55 -12.51
C PRO A 217 -1.41 26.51 -12.93
N ASP A 218 -1.86 25.53 -13.68
CA ASP A 218 -0.97 24.70 -14.45
C ASP A 218 -0.46 25.55 -15.62
N GLY A 219 0.87 25.58 -15.79
CA GLY A 219 1.53 26.26 -16.90
C GLY A 219 1.38 25.48 -18.22
N GLN A 220 1.02 24.20 -18.14
CA GLN A 220 0.82 23.34 -19.31
C GLN A 220 -0.63 23.31 -19.80
N SER A 221 -1.60 23.68 -18.95
CA SER A 221 -3.02 23.69 -19.32
C SER A 221 -3.41 25.03 -19.94
N LYS A 222 -3.96 25.00 -21.17
CA LYS A 222 -4.61 26.17 -21.76
C LYS A 222 -5.68 26.70 -20.80
N LYS A 223 -5.85 28.02 -20.73
CA LYS A 223 -6.78 28.69 -19.80
C LYS A 223 -8.24 28.19 -19.96
N GLU A 224 -8.59 27.72 -21.16
CA GLU A 224 -9.89 27.12 -21.51
C GLU A 224 -10.09 25.69 -20.98
N ASP A 225 -9.01 24.97 -20.66
CA ASP A 225 -9.05 23.59 -20.14
C ASP A 225 -9.10 23.52 -18.62
N ARG A 226 -9.04 24.66 -17.91
CA ARG A 226 -9.16 24.71 -16.45
C ARG A 226 -10.61 24.45 -16.03
N ARG A 227 -11.04 23.20 -16.13
CA ARG A 227 -12.37 22.76 -15.72
C ARG A 227 -12.34 22.41 -14.24
N GLU A 228 -13.27 22.98 -13.48
CA GLU A 228 -13.40 22.82 -12.01
C GLU A 228 -13.77 21.37 -11.56
N GLY A 229 -13.84 20.41 -12.49
CA GLY A 229 -14.32 19.05 -12.26
C GLY A 229 -13.25 18.02 -11.88
N GLU A 230 -11.97 18.32 -12.11
CA GLU A 230 -10.89 17.35 -11.92
C GLU A 230 -10.80 16.90 -10.45
N VAL A 231 -10.74 15.58 -10.23
CA VAL A 231 -10.63 15.01 -8.89
C VAL A 231 -9.24 15.24 -8.31
N LEU A 232 -8.23 15.01 -9.15
CA LEU A 232 -6.84 15.20 -8.85
C LEU A 232 -6.28 16.20 -9.85
N GLN A 233 -5.58 17.22 -9.36
CA GLN A 233 -4.99 18.21 -10.24
C GLN A 233 -3.92 17.58 -11.15
N PRO A 234 -3.74 18.05 -12.39
CA PRO A 234 -2.82 17.40 -13.33
C PRO A 234 -1.38 17.44 -12.83
N LEU A 235 -0.99 18.54 -12.18
CA LEU A 235 0.29 18.65 -11.48
C LEU A 235 0.44 17.57 -10.39
N HIS A 236 -0.56 17.41 -9.51
CA HIS A 236 -0.51 16.40 -8.45
C HIS A 236 -0.47 14.99 -9.01
N ALA A 237 -1.25 14.71 -10.07
CA ALA A 237 -1.23 13.41 -10.74
C ALA A 237 0.17 13.08 -11.29
N ARG A 238 0.85 14.06 -11.92
CA ARG A 238 2.21 13.90 -12.43
C ARG A 238 3.23 13.67 -11.31
N TRP A 239 3.15 14.44 -10.23
CA TRP A 239 4.02 14.24 -9.07
C TRP A 239 3.79 12.90 -8.39
N LEU A 240 2.54 12.53 -8.12
CA LEU A 240 2.20 11.24 -7.51
C LEU A 240 2.68 10.08 -8.38
N PHE A 241 2.44 10.14 -9.69
CA PHE A 241 2.96 9.16 -10.64
C PHE A 241 4.48 9.04 -10.54
N ALA A 242 5.19 10.16 -10.63
CA ALA A 242 6.64 10.20 -10.63
C ALA A 242 7.26 9.72 -9.30
N LEU A 243 6.66 10.09 -8.17
CA LEU A 243 7.08 9.67 -6.84
C LEU A 243 6.88 8.17 -6.65
N LEU A 244 5.70 7.64 -7.01
CA LEU A 244 5.41 6.20 -6.97
C LEU A 244 6.28 5.41 -7.93
N LEU A 245 6.66 6.00 -9.07
CA LEU A 245 7.55 5.38 -10.04
C LEU A 245 8.97 5.21 -9.47
N ARG A 246 9.44 6.16 -8.66
CA ARG A 246 10.77 6.12 -8.03
C ARG A 246 10.82 5.37 -6.70
N LEU A 247 9.69 5.27 -5.99
CA LEU A 247 9.59 4.64 -4.67
C LEU A 247 10.07 3.18 -4.69
N ASP A 248 10.77 2.73 -3.64
CA ASP A 248 11.27 1.35 -3.54
C ASP A 248 10.14 0.31 -3.61
N GLY A 249 10.43 -0.86 -4.18
CA GLY A 249 9.53 -2.01 -4.17
C GLY A 249 9.49 -2.73 -2.83
N ARG A 250 10.53 -2.59 -1.99
CA ARG A 250 10.58 -3.18 -0.64
C ARG A 250 10.21 -2.12 0.39
N LEU A 251 8.97 -2.16 0.83
CA LEU A 251 8.44 -1.24 1.84
C LEU A 251 8.10 -1.98 3.13
N VAL A 252 8.32 -1.33 4.27
CA VAL A 252 7.86 -1.84 5.57
C VAL A 252 6.36 -1.56 5.76
N SER A 253 5.75 -2.19 6.77
CA SER A 253 4.30 -2.10 7.01
C SER A 253 3.81 -0.66 7.22
N GLU A 254 4.59 0.19 7.90
CA GLU A 254 4.28 1.61 8.10
C GLU A 254 4.25 2.38 6.78
N GLU A 255 5.21 2.15 5.89
CA GLU A 255 5.30 2.79 4.58
C GLU A 255 4.16 2.34 3.65
N ILE A 256 3.78 1.05 3.72
CA ILE A 256 2.59 0.53 3.04
C ILE A 256 1.32 1.20 3.57
N SER A 257 1.24 1.51 4.87
CA SER A 257 0.12 2.24 5.46
C SER A 257 -0.03 3.65 4.87
N VAL A 258 1.09 4.35 4.60
CA VAL A 258 1.09 5.65 3.91
C VAL A 258 0.48 5.51 2.50
N LEU A 259 0.89 4.50 1.74
CA LEU A 259 0.36 4.25 0.39
C LEU A 259 -1.14 3.92 0.40
N ARG A 260 -1.59 3.11 1.37
CA ARG A 260 -3.01 2.77 1.54
C ARG A 260 -3.84 4.02 1.89
N THR A 261 -3.32 4.88 2.76
CA THR A 261 -3.97 6.14 3.13
C THR A 261 -4.10 7.07 1.92
N LEU A 262 -3.06 7.19 1.12
CA LEU A 262 -3.08 7.92 -0.15
C LEU A 262 -4.12 7.36 -1.13
N ALA A 263 -4.14 6.04 -1.36
CA ALA A 263 -5.10 5.42 -2.25
C ALA A 263 -6.54 5.64 -1.80
N ARG A 264 -6.82 5.52 -0.48
CA ARG A 264 -8.14 5.82 0.09
C ARG A 264 -8.52 7.28 -0.06
N ALA A 265 -7.57 8.21 0.09
CA ALA A 265 -7.82 9.63 -0.15
C ALA A 265 -8.22 9.89 -1.62
N CYS A 266 -7.59 9.22 -2.57
CA CYS A 266 -7.97 9.26 -3.98
C CYS A 266 -9.40 8.73 -4.21
N VAL A 267 -9.75 7.58 -3.63
CA VAL A 267 -11.11 7.01 -3.70
C VAL A 267 -12.13 7.98 -3.10
N ALA A 268 -11.88 8.50 -1.91
CA ALA A 268 -12.76 9.48 -1.25
C ALA A 268 -12.94 10.75 -2.10
N ALA A 269 -11.87 11.23 -2.76
CA ALA A 269 -11.95 12.38 -3.65
C ALA A 269 -12.81 12.11 -4.89
N ILE A 270 -12.77 10.90 -5.45
CA ILE A 270 -13.63 10.45 -6.55
C ILE A 270 -15.09 10.43 -6.09
N THR A 271 -15.36 9.73 -4.98
CA THR A 271 -16.67 9.63 -4.33
C THR A 271 -17.28 11.02 -4.10
N LEU A 272 -16.52 11.95 -3.52
CA LEU A 272 -16.98 13.31 -3.27
C LEU A 272 -17.25 14.11 -4.57
N SER A 273 -16.43 13.91 -5.61
CA SER A 273 -16.65 14.54 -6.92
C SER A 273 -17.95 14.07 -7.57
N ARG A 274 -18.24 12.77 -7.49
CA ARG A 274 -19.47 12.16 -7.98
C ARG A 274 -20.70 12.67 -7.21
N ILE A 275 -20.64 12.71 -5.87
CA ILE A 275 -21.72 13.28 -5.04
C ILE A 275 -22.01 14.73 -5.42
N ARG A 276 -20.96 15.57 -5.58
CA ARG A 276 -21.13 16.98 -5.96
C ARG A 276 -21.77 17.14 -7.34
N ARG A 277 -21.34 16.34 -8.33
CA ARG A 277 -21.93 16.39 -9.67
C ARG A 277 -23.41 16.02 -9.66
N LYS A 278 -23.79 14.97 -8.92
CA LYS A 278 -25.21 14.61 -8.74
C LYS A 278 -26.03 15.75 -8.10
N ALA A 279 -25.49 16.40 -7.07
CA ALA A 279 -26.16 17.51 -6.41
C ALA A 279 -26.30 18.77 -7.29
N LEU A 280 -25.38 18.99 -8.24
CA LEU A 280 -25.45 20.08 -9.21
C LEU A 280 -26.38 19.74 -10.38
N GLY A 281 -26.35 18.49 -10.85
CA GLY A 281 -27.19 18.00 -11.94
C GLY A 281 -28.68 18.03 -11.62
N SER A 282 -29.07 17.73 -10.38
CA SER A 282 -30.48 17.81 -9.96
C SER A 282 -31.04 19.24 -10.06
N ARG A 283 -30.24 20.26 -9.74
CA ARG A 283 -30.64 21.67 -9.86
C ARG A 283 -30.75 22.14 -11.31
N LYS A 284 -29.84 21.67 -12.18
CA LYS A 284 -29.81 22.08 -13.58
C LYS A 284 -30.95 21.47 -14.40
N LYS A 285 -31.45 20.29 -14.02
CA LYS A 285 -32.56 19.60 -14.69
C LYS A 285 -33.91 20.33 -14.54
N GLU A 286 -34.06 21.19 -13.52
CA GLU A 286 -35.24 22.04 -13.35
C GLU A 286 -35.24 23.26 -14.29
N ASP A 287 -34.06 23.78 -14.66
CA ASP A 287 -33.91 24.96 -15.55
C ASP A 287 -33.74 24.61 -17.04
N ALA A 288 -33.26 23.41 -17.36
CA ALA A 288 -32.78 23.05 -18.71
C ALA A 288 -33.78 22.25 -19.56
N GLY A 289 -35.09 22.44 -19.38
CA GLY A 289 -36.13 21.71 -20.11
C GLY A 289 -36.20 21.94 -21.63
N ARG A 290 -35.21 22.56 -22.31
CA ARG A 290 -35.39 22.90 -23.74
C ARG A 290 -34.18 23.06 -24.66
N ALA A 291 -32.93 22.87 -24.25
CA ALA A 291 -31.82 22.99 -25.20
C ALA A 291 -30.56 22.26 -24.73
N ALA A 292 -30.19 21.16 -25.40
CA ALA A 292 -28.81 20.76 -25.70
C ALA A 292 -28.76 19.30 -26.18
N GLU A 293 -29.19 19.06 -27.42
CA GLU A 293 -28.60 18.01 -28.24
C GLU A 293 -27.49 18.68 -29.07
N GLU A 294 -26.30 18.82 -28.48
CA GLU A 294 -25.08 19.16 -29.22
C GLU A 294 -24.01 18.14 -28.87
N GLU A 295 -23.24 17.74 -29.89
CA GLU A 295 -22.19 16.72 -29.94
C GLU A 295 -21.04 16.97 -28.95
N GLY A 296 -21.32 16.90 -27.65
CA GLY A 296 -20.33 16.95 -26.58
C GLY A 296 -19.89 15.54 -26.15
N GLU A 297 -18.65 15.42 -25.68
CA GLU A 297 -18.17 14.24 -24.93
C GLU A 297 -19.23 13.78 -23.93
N SER A 298 -19.57 12.48 -23.96
CA SER A 298 -20.50 11.87 -23.00
C SER A 298 -20.10 12.24 -21.56
N GLU A 299 -21.08 12.46 -20.68
CA GLU A 299 -20.85 12.76 -19.26
C GLU A 299 -19.94 11.70 -18.61
N GLU A 300 -20.11 10.43 -19.01
CA GLU A 300 -19.28 9.31 -18.59
C GLU A 300 -17.81 9.45 -19.04
N GLN A 301 -17.58 9.93 -20.25
CA GLN A 301 -16.23 10.14 -20.78
C GLN A 301 -15.51 11.30 -20.06
N ARG A 302 -16.24 12.38 -19.76
CA ARG A 302 -15.74 13.47 -18.93
C ARG A 302 -15.40 12.98 -17.53
N MET A 303 -16.26 12.15 -16.96
CA MET A 303 -16.07 11.57 -15.64
C MET A 303 -14.84 10.66 -15.57
N ARG A 304 -14.63 9.80 -16.57
CA ARG A 304 -13.41 9.01 -16.69
C ARG A 304 -12.16 9.88 -16.78
N ARG A 305 -12.21 10.98 -17.55
CA ARG A 305 -11.08 11.91 -17.70
C ARG A 305 -10.72 12.61 -16.38
N ASP A 306 -11.73 13.14 -15.69
CA ASP A 306 -11.55 13.90 -14.44
C ASP A 306 -11.06 13.01 -13.28
N GLU A 307 -11.37 11.71 -13.32
CA GLU A 307 -11.01 10.72 -12.30
C GLU A 307 -9.74 9.94 -12.63
N ALA A 308 -9.23 10.03 -13.87
CA ALA A 308 -8.15 9.19 -14.38
C ALA A 308 -6.89 9.24 -13.49
N GLY A 309 -6.47 10.43 -13.06
CA GLY A 309 -5.30 10.61 -12.21
C GLY A 309 -5.43 9.92 -10.85
N ALA A 310 -6.62 9.94 -10.24
CA ALA A 310 -6.89 9.28 -8.96
C ALA A 310 -6.94 7.75 -9.13
N TRP A 311 -7.60 7.26 -10.18
CA TRP A 311 -7.65 5.83 -10.50
C TRP A 311 -6.29 5.24 -10.84
N MET A 312 -5.43 6.01 -11.51
CA MET A 312 -4.04 5.68 -11.78
C MET A 312 -3.29 5.39 -10.47
N VAL A 313 -3.39 6.28 -9.48
CA VAL A 313 -2.72 6.11 -8.17
C VAL A 313 -3.23 4.85 -7.45
N VAL A 314 -4.55 4.63 -7.41
CA VAL A 314 -5.14 3.42 -6.81
C VAL A 314 -4.63 2.16 -7.50
N ALA A 315 -4.59 2.16 -8.83
CA ALA A 315 -4.08 1.03 -9.60
C ALA A 315 -2.61 0.74 -9.28
N ILE A 316 -1.76 1.78 -9.27
CA ILE A 316 -0.34 1.65 -8.93
C ILE A 316 -0.17 0.99 -7.55
N VAL A 317 -0.85 1.52 -6.52
CA VAL A 317 -0.73 1.00 -5.14
C VAL A 317 -1.20 -0.46 -5.05
N ALA A 318 -2.36 -0.77 -5.63
CA ALA A 318 -2.94 -2.11 -5.60
C ALA A 318 -2.11 -3.14 -6.40
N GLY A 319 -1.64 -2.78 -7.59
CA GLY A 319 -1.01 -3.72 -8.52
C GLY A 319 0.51 -3.88 -8.36
N VAL A 320 1.20 -2.91 -7.77
CA VAL A 320 2.66 -2.97 -7.54
C VAL A 320 3.00 -3.52 -6.16
N TRP A 321 2.28 -3.09 -5.12
CA TRP A 321 2.51 -3.53 -3.73
C TRP A 321 1.44 -4.51 -3.20
N GLY A 322 0.67 -5.13 -4.10
CA GLY A 322 -0.25 -6.23 -3.78
C GLY A 322 -1.46 -5.86 -2.92
N GLN A 323 -1.84 -4.58 -2.86
CA GLN A 323 -2.96 -4.10 -2.05
C GLN A 323 -4.30 -4.25 -2.80
N LEU A 324 -4.65 -5.49 -3.16
CA LEU A 324 -5.82 -5.78 -4.00
C LEU A 324 -7.17 -5.49 -3.31
N ASP A 325 -7.19 -5.50 -1.98
CA ASP A 325 -8.36 -5.17 -1.15
C ASP A 325 -8.87 -3.74 -1.40
N LEU A 326 -8.00 -2.82 -1.81
CA LEU A 326 -8.37 -1.45 -2.16
C LEU A 326 -9.41 -1.37 -3.30
N TRP A 327 -9.45 -2.35 -4.19
CA TRP A 327 -10.47 -2.42 -5.24
C TRP A 327 -11.85 -2.84 -4.71
N GLU A 328 -11.91 -3.60 -3.63
CA GLU A 328 -13.17 -3.89 -2.92
C GLU A 328 -13.64 -2.66 -2.15
N ASP A 329 -12.73 -2.02 -1.38
CA ASP A 329 -13.02 -0.76 -0.68
C ASP A 329 -13.61 0.29 -1.65
N ALA A 330 -12.98 0.45 -2.82
CA ALA A 330 -13.46 1.37 -3.85
C ALA A 330 -14.84 0.98 -4.41
N ARG A 331 -15.11 -0.30 -4.66
CA ARG A 331 -16.42 -0.77 -5.12
C ARG A 331 -17.51 -0.47 -4.11
N VAL A 332 -17.25 -0.73 -2.83
CA VAL A 332 -18.18 -0.43 -1.74
C VAL A 332 -18.50 1.07 -1.71
N ASP A 333 -17.50 1.94 -1.82
CA ASP A 333 -17.72 3.39 -1.81
C ASP A 333 -18.44 3.89 -3.07
N MET A 334 -18.12 3.38 -4.25
CA MET A 334 -18.81 3.79 -5.49
C MET A 334 -20.29 3.38 -5.48
N ARG A 335 -20.62 2.18 -4.96
CA ARG A 335 -22.01 1.72 -4.81
C ARG A 335 -22.85 2.61 -3.89
N ARG A 336 -22.23 3.34 -2.95
CA ARG A 336 -22.94 4.30 -2.09
C ARG A 336 -23.28 5.61 -2.81
N VAL A 337 -22.60 5.90 -3.91
CA VAL A 337 -22.75 7.15 -4.65
C VAL A 337 -23.59 6.97 -5.91
N THR A 338 -23.57 5.81 -6.56
CA THR A 338 -24.38 5.49 -7.75
C THR A 338 -25.86 5.37 -7.42
#